data_AF-S9X382-F1
#
_entry.id   AF-S9X382-F1
#
_cell.length_a   1.000
_cell.length_b   1.000
_cell.length_c   1.000
_cell.angle_alpha   90.00
_cell.angle_beta   90.00
_cell.angle_gamma   90.00
#
_symmetry.space_group_name_H-M   'P 1'
#
loop_
_entity.id
_entity.type
_entity.pdbx_description
1 polymer ?
#
loop_
_entity_poly.entity_id
_entity_poly.type
_entity_poly.pdbx_seq_one_letter_code
_entity_poly.pdbx_strand_id
1 'polypeptide(L)'
;MAGKSIVSGKPWKAEKSAYRRSGLSGTQKSSYEKRMEEKRKIDEIKERERKLKEEKDEERSAHAQRIRARREAKAEKERMELLQAKLHQKVIDRRRRREKRNKTLKER
;
A
#
# COMPACT_ATOMS: atom_id res chain seq x y z
N MET A 1 56.71 4.16 -25.25
CA MET A 1 56.52 3.93 -26.70
C MET A 1 55.18 4.53 -27.10
N ALA A 2 55.19 5.65 -27.82
CA ALA A 2 53.98 6.33 -28.27
C ALA A 2 53.25 5.45 -29.30
N GLY A 3 52.05 4.97 -28.96
CA GLY A 3 51.22 4.18 -29.85
C GLY A 3 50.78 5.02 -31.05
N LYS A 4 50.92 4.46 -32.26
CA LYS A 4 50.48 5.10 -33.52
C LYS A 4 49.00 5.49 -33.43
N SER A 5 48.70 6.79 -33.61
CA SER A 5 47.32 7.28 -33.67
C SER A 5 46.65 6.77 -34.94
N ILE A 6 45.43 6.23 -34.82
CA ILE A 6 44.66 5.68 -35.97
C ILE A 6 44.06 6.82 -36.82
N VAL A 7 44.02 8.02 -36.25
CA VAL A 7 43.41 9.19 -36.86
C VAL A 7 44.47 9.98 -37.63
N SER A 8 44.20 10.30 -38.89
CA SER A 8 45.02 11.22 -39.68
C SER A 8 45.06 12.58 -38.98
N GLY A 9 46.23 13.24 -38.92
CA GLY A 9 46.46 14.53 -38.21
C GLY A 9 45.71 15.77 -38.73
N LYS A 10 44.56 15.58 -39.37
CA LYS A 10 43.62 16.61 -39.81
C LYS A 10 42.88 17.18 -38.59
N PRO A 11 42.82 18.52 -38.43
CA PRO A 11 42.32 19.16 -37.19
C PRO A 11 40.83 18.94 -36.90
N TRP A 12 40.02 18.57 -37.90
CA TRP A 12 38.60 18.25 -37.72
C TRP A 12 38.32 16.80 -37.32
N LYS A 13 39.35 15.96 -37.23
CA LYS A 13 39.19 14.57 -36.84
C LYS A 13 39.44 14.44 -35.33
N ALA A 14 38.43 13.99 -34.59
CA ALA A 14 38.59 13.67 -33.18
C ALA A 14 39.60 12.51 -32.98
N GLU A 15 40.45 12.61 -31.97
CA GLU A 15 41.37 11.54 -31.58
C GLU A 15 40.58 10.29 -31.18
N LYS A 16 41.03 9.12 -31.65
CA LYS A 16 40.42 7.82 -31.36
C LYS A 16 41.49 6.86 -30.90
N SER A 17 41.23 6.20 -29.78
CA SER A 17 42.05 5.09 -29.32
C SER A 17 41.73 3.81 -30.11
N ALA A 18 42.70 2.90 -30.18
CA ALA A 18 42.47 1.58 -30.78
C ALA A 18 41.42 0.81 -30.01
N TYR A 19 40.47 0.19 -30.70
CA TYR A 19 39.50 -0.72 -30.08
C TYR A 19 40.24 -1.94 -29.53
N ARG A 20 40.30 -2.07 -28.20
CA ARG A 20 40.94 -3.20 -27.52
C ARG A 20 39.88 -3.99 -26.77
N ARG A 21 39.90 -5.32 -26.92
CA ARG A 21 39.04 -6.24 -26.15
C ARG A 21 39.23 -6.09 -24.63
N SER A 22 40.42 -5.66 -24.18
CA SER A 22 40.67 -5.34 -22.77
C SER A 22 39.86 -4.16 -22.24
N GLY A 23 39.44 -3.23 -23.10
CA GLY A 23 38.61 -2.07 -22.75
C GLY A 23 37.09 -2.35 -22.79
N LEU A 24 36.65 -3.54 -23.18
CA LEU A 24 35.23 -3.88 -23.17
C LEU A 24 34.69 -3.94 -21.73
N SER A 25 33.45 -3.48 -21.55
CA SER A 25 32.77 -3.62 -20.27
C SER A 25 32.61 -5.10 -19.89
N GLY A 26 32.56 -5.41 -18.59
CA GLY A 26 32.40 -6.78 -18.11
C GLY A 26 31.21 -7.51 -18.75
N THR A 27 30.12 -6.78 -19.01
CA THR A 27 28.92 -7.26 -19.69
C THR A 27 29.17 -7.69 -21.14
N GLN A 28 30.04 -6.98 -21.86
CA GLN A 28 30.41 -7.33 -23.24
C GLN A 28 31.49 -8.41 -23.31
N LYS A 29 32.24 -8.63 -22.22
CA LYS A 29 33.19 -9.74 -22.06
C LYS A 29 32.51 -11.04 -21.61
N SER A 30 31.32 -10.95 -21.02
CA SER A 30 30.58 -12.09 -20.49
C SER A 30 29.91 -12.91 -21.60
N SER A 31 29.97 -14.24 -21.47
CA SER A 31 29.15 -15.16 -22.28
C SER A 31 27.65 -14.81 -22.12
N TYR A 32 26.88 -15.06 -23.18
CA TYR A 32 25.42 -14.94 -23.16
C TYR A 32 24.81 -15.78 -22.03
N GLU A 33 25.32 -16.99 -21.83
CA GLU A 33 24.85 -17.92 -20.79
C GLU A 33 24.95 -17.31 -19.40
N LYS A 34 26.12 -16.75 -19.06
CA LYS A 34 26.34 -16.06 -17.77
C LYS A 34 25.38 -14.88 -17.56
N ARG A 35 25.11 -14.10 -18.62
CA ARG A 35 24.14 -12.99 -18.55
C ARG A 35 22.71 -13.50 -18.32
N MET A 36 22.35 -14.64 -18.90
CA MET A 36 21.03 -15.25 -18.70
C MET A 36 20.89 -15.84 -17.30
N GLU A 37 21.94 -16.45 -16.76
CA GLU A 37 21.96 -16.91 -15.36
C GLU A 37 21.81 -15.76 -14.37
N GLU A 38 22.53 -14.65 -14.57
CA GLU A 38 22.40 -13.45 -13.75
C GLU A 38 20.99 -12.87 -13.80
N LYS A 39 20.38 -12.80 -14.99
CA LYS A 39 18.99 -12.36 -15.15
C LYS A 39 18.01 -13.26 -14.39
N ARG A 40 18.13 -14.58 -14.54
CA ARG A 40 17.28 -15.55 -13.81
C ARG A 40 17.38 -15.36 -12.30
N LYS A 41 18.60 -15.20 -11.76
CA LYS A 41 18.81 -14.93 -10.34
C LYS A 41 18.14 -13.63 -9.89
N ILE A 42 18.25 -12.56 -10.67
CA ILE A 42 17.60 -11.28 -10.37
C ILE A 42 16.08 -11.42 -10.40
N ASP A 43 15.53 -12.15 -11.38
CA ASP A 43 14.09 -12.35 -11.51
C ASP A 43 13.53 -13.17 -10.33
N GLU A 44 14.25 -14.21 -9.89
CA GLU A 44 13.90 -14.96 -8.67
C GLU A 44 13.92 -14.08 -7.41
N ILE A 45 14.93 -13.21 -7.27
CA ILE A 45 15.02 -12.28 -6.13
C ILE A 45 13.83 -11.32 -6.14
N LYS A 46 13.53 -10.71 -7.29
CA LYS A 46 12.39 -9.79 -7.44
C LYS A 46 11.05 -10.48 -7.17
N GLU A 47 10.89 -11.72 -7.59
CA GLU A 47 9.69 -12.48 -7.31
C GLU A 47 9.52 -12.73 -5.80
N ARG A 48 10.60 -13.11 -5.11
CA ARG A 48 10.60 -13.26 -3.64
C ARG A 48 10.29 -11.93 -2.94
N GLU A 49 10.91 -10.83 -3.36
CA GLU A 49 10.63 -9.49 -2.83
C GLU A 49 9.17 -9.08 -3.02
N ARG A 50 8.60 -9.36 -4.19
CA ARG A 50 7.20 -9.06 -4.48
C ARG A 50 6.27 -9.85 -3.57
N LYS A 51 6.49 -11.16 -3.42
CA LYS A 51 5.68 -12.01 -2.52
C LYS A 51 5.71 -11.50 -1.08
N LEU A 52 6.89 -11.16 -0.55
CA LEU A 52 7.03 -10.61 0.80
C LEU A 52 6.29 -9.28 0.99
N LYS A 53 6.26 -8.44 -0.05
CA LYS A 53 5.54 -7.18 -0.02
C LYS A 53 4.03 -7.38 -0.07
N GLU A 54 3.56 -8.27 -0.93
CA GLU A 54 2.14 -8.65 -1.05
C GLU A 54 1.63 -9.20 0.27
N GLU A 55 2.33 -10.16 0.88
CA GLU A 55 1.98 -10.72 2.20
C GLU A 55 1.86 -9.63 3.28
N LYS A 56 2.83 -8.71 3.34
CA LYS A 56 2.83 -7.61 4.32
C LYS A 56 1.66 -6.63 4.11
N ASP A 57 1.33 -6.33 2.86
CA ASP A 57 0.23 -5.43 2.53
C ASP A 57 -1.13 -6.11 2.76
N GLU A 58 -1.24 -7.41 2.54
CA GLU A 58 -2.40 -8.23 2.91
C GLU A 58 -2.63 -8.21 4.43
N GLU A 59 -1.59 -8.45 5.24
CA GLU A 59 -1.69 -8.38 6.70
C GLU A 59 -2.16 -7.01 7.20
N ARG A 60 -1.59 -5.93 6.64
CA ARG A 60 -2.00 -4.55 6.95
C ARG A 60 -3.45 -4.29 6.56
N SER A 61 -3.86 -4.75 5.38
CA SER A 61 -5.22 -4.60 4.90
C SER A 61 -6.22 -5.37 5.78
N ALA A 62 -5.89 -6.60 6.18
CA ALA A 62 -6.69 -7.42 7.07
C ALA A 62 -6.82 -6.79 8.46
N HIS A 63 -5.75 -6.18 8.98
CA HIS A 63 -5.80 -5.44 10.23
C HIS A 63 -6.69 -4.20 10.13
N ALA A 64 -6.56 -3.41 9.05
CA ALA A 64 -7.39 -2.25 8.81
C ALA A 64 -8.88 -2.62 8.67
N GLN A 65 -9.20 -3.69 7.95
CA GLN A 65 -10.56 -4.21 7.81
C GLN A 65 -11.14 -4.63 9.15
N ARG A 66 -10.37 -5.35 9.99
CA ARG A 66 -10.80 -5.71 11.35
C ARG A 66 -11.13 -4.50 12.22
N ILE A 67 -10.31 -3.44 12.14
CA ILE A 67 -10.59 -2.20 12.87
C ILE A 67 -11.86 -1.51 12.36
N ARG A 68 -12.05 -1.43 11.04
CA ARG A 68 -13.26 -0.84 10.43
C ARG A 68 -14.51 -1.59 10.84
N ALA A 69 -14.51 -2.91 10.70
CA ALA A 69 -15.62 -3.76 11.12
C ALA A 69 -15.96 -3.59 12.61
N ARG A 70 -14.95 -3.50 13.49
CA ARG A 70 -15.18 -3.24 14.92
C ARG A 70 -15.82 -1.87 15.17
N ARG A 71 -15.37 -0.83 14.45
CA ARG A 71 -15.91 0.54 14.60
C ARG A 71 -17.34 0.62 14.08
N GLU A 72 -17.63 0.00 12.94
CA GLU A 72 -18.97 -0.06 12.36
C GLU A 72 -19.94 -0.80 13.29
N ALA A 73 -19.54 -1.98 13.79
CA ALA A 73 -20.36 -2.73 14.76
C ALA A 73 -20.61 -1.93 16.06
N LYS A 74 -19.63 -1.15 16.53
CA LYS A 74 -19.81 -0.28 17.70
C LYS A 74 -20.77 0.85 17.40
N ALA A 75 -20.61 1.53 16.27
CA ALA A 75 -21.47 2.64 15.86
C ALA A 75 -22.93 2.19 15.65
N GLU A 76 -23.14 0.99 15.11
CA GLU A 76 -24.47 0.42 14.96
C GLU A 76 -25.10 0.11 16.33
N LYS A 77 -24.35 -0.49 17.26
CA LYS A 77 -24.81 -0.71 18.64
C LYS A 77 -25.19 0.60 19.33
N GLU A 78 -24.31 1.60 19.29
CA GLU A 78 -24.55 2.92 19.88
C GLU A 78 -25.79 3.59 19.26
N ARG A 79 -25.98 3.48 17.94
CA ARG A 79 -27.18 3.99 17.26
C ARG A 79 -28.44 3.32 17.79
N MET A 80 -28.41 2.00 17.96
CA MET A 80 -29.56 1.24 18.47
C MET A 80 -29.86 1.57 19.93
N GLU A 81 -28.85 1.70 20.78
CA GLU A 81 -29.00 2.13 22.18
C GLU A 81 -29.62 3.54 22.28
N LEU A 82 -29.16 4.48 21.45
CA LEU A 82 -29.72 5.84 21.39
C LEU A 82 -31.20 5.82 20.94
N LEU A 83 -31.55 4.96 19.99
CA LEU A 83 -32.94 4.80 19.55
C LEU A 83 -33.80 4.20 20.67
N GLN A 84 -33.31 3.17 21.36
CA GLN A 84 -34.01 2.56 22.49
C GLN A 84 -34.22 3.58 23.62
N ALA A 85 -33.19 4.36 23.98
CA ALA A 85 -33.30 5.40 24.99
C ALA A 85 -34.34 6.47 24.61
N LYS A 86 -34.36 6.91 23.33
CA LYS A 86 -35.37 7.85 22.82
C LYS A 86 -36.78 7.29 22.92
N LEU A 87 -36.97 6.00 22.59
CA LEU A 87 -38.28 5.35 22.68
C LEU A 87 -38.71 5.19 24.14
N HIS A 88 -37.80 4.78 25.02
CA HIS A 88 -38.06 4.65 26.45
C HIS A 88 -38.48 5.99 27.07
N GLN A 89 -37.77 7.07 26.75
CA GLN A 89 -38.13 8.42 27.20
C GLN A 89 -39.54 8.82 26.75
N LYS A 90 -39.91 8.55 25.50
CA LYS A 90 -41.27 8.82 24.99
C LYS A 90 -42.35 8.07 25.77
N VAL A 91 -42.08 6.84 26.23
CA VAL A 91 -43.02 6.06 27.06
C VAL A 91 -43.16 6.69 28.44
N ILE A 92 -42.05 7.06 29.08
CA ILE A 92 -42.06 7.75 30.38
C ILE A 92 -42.87 9.05 30.27
N ASP A 93 -42.61 9.86 29.25
CA ASP A 93 -43.30 11.14 29.07
C ASP A 93 -44.79 10.97 28.80
N ARG A 94 -45.19 9.91 28.09
CA ARG A 94 -46.60 9.55 27.90
C ARG A 94 -47.26 9.14 29.22
N ARG A 95 -46.58 8.34 30.04
CA ARG A 95 -47.07 7.94 31.37
C ARG A 95 -47.24 9.16 32.28
N ARG A 96 -46.22 10.01 32.38
CA ARG A 96 -46.27 11.27 33.16
C ARG A 96 -47.42 12.18 32.73
N ARG A 97 -47.69 12.30 31.42
CA ARG A 97 -48.83 13.08 30.90
C ARG A 97 -50.19 12.48 31.32
N ARG A 98 -50.33 11.16 31.31
CA ARG A 98 -51.55 10.47 31.77
C ARG A 98 -51.74 10.66 33.27
N GLU A 99 -50.69 10.50 34.06
CA GLU A 99 -50.73 10.71 35.52
C GLU A 99 -51.16 12.14 35.86
N LYS A 100 -50.56 13.15 35.21
CA LYS A 100 -50.98 14.56 35.36
C LYS A 100 -52.46 14.76 35.04
N ARG A 101 -52.94 14.20 33.92
CA ARG A 101 -54.35 14.29 33.51
C ARG A 101 -55.28 13.62 34.52
N ASN A 102 -54.97 12.39 34.94
CA ASN A 102 -55.78 11.65 35.90
C ASN A 102 -55.83 12.36 37.25
N LYS A 103 -54.73 12.97 37.69
CA LYS A 103 -54.70 13.81 38.89
C LYS A 103 -55.66 15.00 38.76
N THR A 104 -55.57 15.78 37.69
CA THR A 104 -56.47 16.93 37.46
C THR A 104 -57.95 16.55 37.32
N LEU A 105 -58.25 15.33 36.87
CA LEU A 105 -59.62 14.83 36.76
C LEU A 105 -60.16 14.25 38.08
N LYS A 106 -59.28 13.85 39.00
CA LYS A 106 -59.65 13.34 40.34
C LYS A 106 -59.79 14.46 41.37
N GLU A 107 -59.13 15.60 41.13
CA GLU A 107 -59.21 16.82 41.94
C GLU A 107 -60.35 17.77 41.50
N ARG A 108 -61.12 17.39 40.47
CA ARG A 108 -62.34 18.05 40.01
C ARG A 108 -63.56 17.29 40.52
#